data_AF-A0A7U5XW32-F1
#
_entry.id   AF-A0A7U5XW32-F1
#
_cell.length_a   1.000
_cell.length_b   1.000
_cell.length_c   1.000
_cell.angle_alpha   90.00
_cell.angle_beta   90.00
_cell.angle_gamma   90.00
#
_symmetry.space_group_name_H-M   'P 1'
#
loop_
_entity.id
_entity.type
_entity.pdbx_description
1 polymer ?
#
loop_
_entity_poly.entity_id
_entity_poly.type
_entity_poly.pdbx_seq_one_letter_code
_entity_poly.pdbx_strand_id
1 'polypeptide(L)'
;MRTTGQRGISLTGLIVVLALLGVLGLLAMQVIPAYSEYRAISSAIVKAKAAGGTPQEIRAAFDRAAEAGYITSISGRDLEIERVDGEQQVSFAYERKIHLAGPASLLLEYSGSTAKK
;
A
#
# COMPACT_ATOMS: atom_id res chain seq x y z
N MET A 1 -15.44 -29.99 -45.26
CA MET A 1 -14.67 -29.79 -44.01
C MET A 1 -13.59 -28.74 -44.26
N ARG A 2 -13.57 -27.69 -43.42
CA ARG A 2 -12.38 -26.92 -42.98
C ARG A 2 -11.69 -26.07 -44.07
N THR A 3 -11.10 -24.92 -43.77
CA THR A 3 -10.31 -24.56 -42.59
C THR A 3 -10.53 -23.09 -42.23
N THR A 4 -10.91 -22.83 -40.97
CA THR A 4 -10.80 -21.49 -40.37
C THR A 4 -9.32 -21.10 -40.40
N GLY A 5 -8.96 -20.07 -41.15
CA GLY A 5 -7.57 -19.60 -41.26
C GLY A 5 -7.04 -19.21 -39.88
N GLN A 6 -5.93 -19.85 -39.46
CA GLN A 6 -5.26 -19.55 -38.21
C GLN A 6 -4.65 -18.15 -38.32
N ARG A 7 -5.28 -17.15 -37.70
CA ARG A 7 -4.71 -15.80 -37.57
C ARG A 7 -3.70 -15.83 -36.43
N GLY A 8 -2.43 -15.98 -36.76
CA GLY A 8 -1.34 -15.79 -35.80
C GLY A 8 -1.22 -14.33 -35.35
N ILE A 9 -0.58 -14.11 -34.19
CA ILE A 9 -0.17 -12.76 -33.78
C ILE A 9 0.90 -12.26 -34.75
N SER A 10 0.76 -11.03 -35.24
CA SER A 10 1.79 -10.39 -36.05
C SER A 10 3.01 -10.04 -35.19
N LEU A 11 4.21 -10.04 -35.76
CA LEU A 11 5.44 -9.65 -35.05
C LEU A 11 5.31 -8.25 -34.44
N THR A 12 4.69 -7.31 -35.16
CA THR A 12 4.40 -5.97 -34.65
C THR A 12 3.44 -6.01 -33.46
N GLY A 13 2.38 -6.82 -33.53
CA GLY A 13 1.46 -7.02 -32.42
C GLY A 13 2.15 -7.61 -31.18
N LEU A 14 3.06 -8.56 -31.38
CA LEU A 14 3.86 -9.14 -30.31
C LEU A 14 4.75 -8.08 -29.63
N ILE A 15 5.46 -7.26 -30.41
CA ILE A 15 6.33 -6.19 -29.88
C ILE A 15 5.52 -5.20 -29.04
N VAL A 16 4.35 -4.76 -29.53
CA VAL A 16 3.48 -3.84 -28.78
C VAL A 16 3.02 -4.47 -27.48
N VAL A 17 2.59 -5.74 -27.50
CA VAL A 17 2.20 -6.46 -26.27
C VAL A 17 3.35 -6.56 -25.28
N LEU A 18 4.56 -6.91 -25.75
CA LEU A 18 5.75 -6.99 -24.90
C LEU A 18 6.13 -5.63 -24.29
N ALA A 19 6.01 -4.54 -25.06
CA ALA A 19 6.26 -3.19 -24.56
C ALA A 19 5.25 -2.81 -23.45
N LEU A 20 3.96 -3.09 -23.65
CA LEU A 20 2.92 -2.85 -22.65
C LEU A 20 3.15 -3.69 -21.38
N LEU A 21 3.47 -4.97 -21.54
CA LEU A 21 3.80 -5.85 -20.42
C LEU A 21 5.06 -5.38 -19.68
N GLY A 22 6.06 -4.84 -20.39
CA GLY A 22 7.25 -4.26 -19.78
C GLY A 22 6.91 -3.08 -18.88
N VAL A 23 6.09 -2.14 -19.36
CA VAL A 23 5.63 -0.99 -18.56
C VAL A 23 4.82 -1.46 -17.35
N LEU A 24 3.85 -2.35 -17.55
CA LEU A 24 3.05 -2.91 -16.46
C LEU A 24 3.89 -3.66 -15.43
N GLY A 25 4.92 -4.39 -15.89
CA GLY A 25 5.85 -5.10 -15.03
C GLY A 25 6.64 -4.16 -14.12
N LEU A 26 7.17 -3.06 -14.67
CA LEU A 26 7.88 -2.04 -13.89
C LEU A 26 6.99 -1.38 -12.84
N LEU A 27 5.74 -1.06 -13.20
CA LEU A 27 4.77 -0.51 -12.25
C LEU A 27 4.45 -1.51 -11.14
N ALA A 28 4.21 -2.78 -11.48
CA ALA A 28 3.93 -3.82 -10.50
C ALA A 28 5.10 -4.01 -9.51
N MET A 29 6.35 -3.98 -10.00
CA MET A 29 7.55 -4.06 -9.15
C MET A 29 7.62 -2.91 -8.12
N GLN A 30 7.11 -1.72 -8.45
CA GLN A 30 7.05 -0.58 -7.52
C GLN A 30 5.88 -0.66 -6.53
N VAL A 31 4.73 -1.21 -6.96
CA VAL A 31 3.54 -1.33 -6.10
C VAL A 31 3.73 -2.38 -5.01
N ILE A 32 4.44 -3.49 -5.30
CA ILE A 32 4.68 -4.57 -4.33
C ILE A 32 5.32 -4.08 -3.01
N PRO A 33 6.47 -3.36 -3.01
CA PRO A 33 7.07 -2.87 -1.77
C PRO A 33 6.17 -1.85 -1.05
N ALA A 34 5.46 -0.98 -1.78
CA ALA A 34 4.51 -0.03 -1.20
C ALA A 34 3.35 -0.73 -0.49
N TYR A 35 2.81 -1.79 -1.11
CA TYR A 35 1.75 -2.60 -0.51
C TYR A 35 2.25 -3.40 0.70
N SER A 36 3.50 -3.88 0.67
CA SER A 36 4.12 -4.54 1.83
C SER A 36 4.20 -3.60 3.03
N GLU A 37 4.58 -2.33 2.82
CA GLU A 37 4.62 -1.32 3.87
C GLU A 37 3.21 -1.04 4.42
N TYR A 38 2.20 -0.89 3.55
CA TYR A 38 0.80 -0.75 3.97
C TYR A 38 0.34 -1.91 4.87
N ARG A 39 0.72 -3.14 4.54
CA ARG A 39 0.41 -4.33 5.34
C ARG A 39 1.12 -4.31 6.69
N ALA A 40 2.38 -3.85 6.74
CA ALA A 40 3.12 -3.67 7.97
C ALA A 40 2.45 -2.62 8.87
N ILE A 41 2.06 -1.47 8.30
CA ILE A 41 1.32 -0.40 9.00
C ILE A 41 0.00 -0.94 9.57
N SER A 42 -0.79 -1.63 8.75
CA SER A 42 -2.08 -2.20 9.17
C SER A 42 -1.92 -3.17 10.35
N SER A 43 -0.84 -3.95 10.38
CA SER A 43 -0.51 -4.83 11.51
C SER A 43 -0.03 -4.04 12.74
N ALA A 44 0.79 -3.01 12.52
CA ALA A 44 1.33 -2.17 13.57
C ALA A 44 0.24 -1.40 14.33
N ILE A 45 -0.78 -0.85 13.64
CA ILE A 45 -1.90 -0.16 14.31
C ILE A 45 -2.73 -1.10 15.18
N VAL A 46 -2.90 -2.38 14.77
CA VAL A 46 -3.62 -3.38 15.56
C VAL A 46 -2.84 -3.71 16.83
N LYS A 47 -1.52 -3.88 16.72
CA LYS A 47 -0.64 -4.10 17.87
C LYS A 47 -0.58 -2.89 18.81
N ALA A 48 -0.53 -1.69 18.25
CA ALA A 48 -0.51 -0.44 19.00
C ALA A 48 -1.83 -0.24 19.77
N LYS A 49 -2.98 -0.48 19.14
CA LYS A 49 -4.29 -0.48 19.80
C LYS A 49 -4.34 -1.51 20.94
N ALA A 50 -3.78 -2.71 20.73
CA ALA A 50 -3.75 -3.77 21.74
C ALA A 50 -2.87 -3.43 22.96
N ALA A 51 -1.86 -2.56 22.81
CA ALA A 51 -1.08 -2.06 23.95
C ALA A 51 -1.94 -1.25 24.93
N GLY A 52 -3.06 -0.69 24.47
CA GLY A 52 -4.03 0.04 25.27
C GLY A 52 -3.50 1.38 25.80
N GLY A 53 -4.31 1.98 26.67
CA GLY A 53 -3.93 3.20 27.39
C GLY A 53 -4.31 4.51 26.70
N THR A 54 -3.48 5.51 26.87
CA THR A 54 -3.65 6.86 26.34
C THR A 54 -3.30 6.91 24.85
N PRO A 55 -3.82 7.90 24.09
CA PRO A 55 -3.41 8.11 22.71
C PRO A 55 -1.88 8.22 22.54
N GLN A 56 -1.19 8.85 23.49
CA GLN A 56 0.27 8.99 23.47
C GLN A 56 1.00 7.64 23.54
N GLU A 57 0.51 6.73 24.38
CA GLU A 57 1.07 5.37 24.53
C GLU A 57 0.85 4.54 23.26
N ILE A 58 -0.31 4.68 22.62
CA ILE A 58 -0.61 4.04 21.32
C ILE A 58 0.36 4.55 20.26
N ARG A 59 0.60 5.86 20.17
CA ARG A 59 1.56 6.45 19.21
C ARG A 59 2.97 5.91 19.46
N ALA A 60 3.42 5.87 20.71
CA ALA A 60 4.73 5.33 21.07
C ALA A 60 4.85 3.81 20.84
N ALA A 61 3.76 3.06 21.01
CA ALA A 61 3.71 1.63 20.68
C ALA A 61 3.77 1.41 19.16
N PHE A 62 3.10 2.26 18.38
CA PHE A 62 3.20 2.25 16.92
C PHE A 62 4.62 2.58 16.47
N ASP A 63 5.26 3.63 17.00
CA ASP A 63 6.63 4.02 16.62
C ASP A 63 7.63 2.87 16.83
N ARG A 64 7.54 2.16 17.97
CA ARG A 64 8.35 0.95 18.22
C ARG A 64 8.06 -0.17 17.23
N ALA A 65 6.79 -0.38 16.87
CA ALA A 65 6.42 -1.38 15.87
C ALA A 65 6.87 -0.97 14.45
N ALA A 66 6.89 0.33 14.16
CA ALA A 66 7.33 0.91 12.90
C ALA A 66 8.84 0.73 12.71
N GLU A 67 9.65 0.97 13.74
CA GLU A 67 11.10 0.70 13.72
C GLU A 67 11.38 -0.78 13.41
N ALA A 68 10.68 -1.70 14.07
CA ALA A 68 10.83 -3.15 13.83
C ALA A 68 10.33 -3.59 12.45
N GLY A 69 9.31 -2.91 11.92
CA GLY A 69 8.69 -3.18 10.62
C GLY A 69 9.32 -2.44 9.45
N TYR A 70 10.37 -1.66 9.67
CA TYR A 70 10.99 -0.77 8.67
C TYR A 70 9.98 0.17 7.99
N ILE A 71 9.01 0.66 8.75
CA ILE A 71 7.99 1.60 8.26
C ILE A 71 8.61 3.00 8.26
N THR A 72 8.51 3.68 7.11
CA THR A 72 9.08 5.03 6.91
C THR A 72 8.06 6.02 6.36
N SER A 73 6.96 5.54 5.79
CA SER A 73 5.94 6.38 5.16
C SER A 73 5.07 7.17 6.14
N ILE A 74 4.92 6.69 7.39
CA ILE A 74 4.18 7.38 8.46
C ILE A 74 4.82 7.11 9.82
N SER A 75 4.47 7.91 10.81
CA SER A 75 4.85 7.77 12.22
C SER A 75 3.63 7.84 13.13
N GLY A 76 3.84 7.62 14.44
CA GLY A 76 2.78 7.69 15.44
C GLY A 76 2.03 9.01 15.45
N ARG A 77 2.66 10.12 15.03
CA ARG A 77 1.99 11.44 14.94
C ARG A 77 0.91 11.50 13.86
N ASP A 78 1.03 10.67 12.83
CA ASP A 78 0.13 10.64 11.67
C ASP A 78 -1.09 9.73 11.92
N LEU A 79 -1.13 9.07 13.08
CA LEU A 79 -2.28 8.30 13.52
C LEU A 79 -3.39 9.21 14.03
N GLU A 80 -4.60 8.89 13.61
CA GLU A 80 -5.83 9.41 14.16
C GLU A 80 -6.37 8.41 15.17
N ILE A 81 -6.66 8.90 16.38
CA ILE A 81 -7.07 8.06 17.51
C ILE A 81 -8.35 8.64 18.07
N GLU A 82 -9.44 7.94 17.86
CA GLU A 82 -10.77 8.32 18.32
C GLU A 82 -11.31 7.30 19.32
N ARG A 83 -12.30 7.73 20.11
CA ARG A 83 -13.04 6.82 20.99
C ARG A 83 -14.49 6.80 20.54
N VAL A 84 -14.91 5.66 20.01
CA VAL A 84 -16.26 5.43 19.47
C VAL A 84 -16.85 4.25 20.23
N ASP A 85 -18.05 4.43 20.77
CA ASP A 85 -18.76 3.40 21.56
C ASP A 85 -17.94 2.81 22.72
N GLY A 86 -17.08 3.63 23.32
CA GLY A 86 -16.20 3.22 24.42
C GLY A 86 -14.93 2.46 23.99
N GLU A 87 -14.81 2.08 22.72
CA GLU A 87 -13.60 1.48 22.16
C GLU A 87 -12.69 2.53 21.50
N GLN A 88 -11.38 2.38 21.67
CA GLN A 88 -10.42 3.18 20.90
C GLN A 88 -10.33 2.65 19.47
N GLN A 89 -10.46 3.55 18.51
CA GLN A 89 -10.23 3.31 17.10
C GLN A 89 -8.97 4.06 16.68
N VAL A 90 -8.07 3.34 16.03
CA VAL A 90 -6.84 3.87 15.45
C VAL A 90 -6.95 3.76 13.93
N SER A 91 -6.77 4.88 13.25
CA SER A 91 -6.79 5.02 11.80
C SER A 91 -5.54 5.72 11.28
N PHE A 92 -5.28 5.55 9.99
CA PHE A 92 -4.22 6.25 9.26
C PHE A 92 -4.66 6.51 7.82
N ALA A 93 -4.10 7.56 7.22
CA ALA A 93 -4.19 7.82 5.80
C ALA A 93 -2.88 8.50 5.34
N TYR A 94 -2.33 8.07 4.20
CA TYR A 94 -1.13 8.68 3.61
C TYR A 94 -1.05 8.47 2.10
N GLU A 95 -0.24 9.32 1.48
CA GLU A 95 0.07 9.27 0.06
C GLU A 95 1.50 8.78 -0.16
N ARG A 96 1.68 7.87 -1.12
CA ARG A 96 2.99 7.43 -1.60
C ARG A 96 3.16 7.83 -3.06
N LYS A 97 4.02 8.82 -3.31
CA LYS A 97 4.37 9.28 -4.66
C LYS A 97 5.66 8.61 -5.13
N ILE A 98 5.57 7.80 -6.18
CA ILE A 98 6.68 7.09 -6.80
C ILE A 98 7.00 7.76 -8.13
N HIS A 99 8.22 8.25 -8.28
CA HIS A 99 8.68 8.83 -9.55
C HIS A 99 8.93 7.71 -10.57
N LEU A 100 8.39 7.85 -11.78
CA LEU A 100 8.53 6.84 -12.83
C LEU A 100 9.57 7.27 -13.87
N ALA A 101 9.29 8.34 -14.61
CA ALA A 101 10.18 8.89 -15.62
C ALA A 101 9.73 10.31 -16.03
N GLY A 102 10.67 11.26 -16.13
CA GLY A 102 10.36 12.64 -16.51
C GLY A 102 9.30 13.24 -15.58
N PRO A 103 8.25 13.93 -16.05
CA PRO A 103 7.20 14.43 -15.17
C PRO A 103 6.21 13.34 -14.69
N ALA A 104 6.34 12.09 -15.15
CA ALA A 104 5.41 11.03 -14.82
C ALA A 104 5.70 10.42 -13.43
N SER A 105 4.64 10.27 -12.63
CA SER A 105 4.69 9.67 -11.31
C SER A 105 3.44 8.82 -11.05
N LEU A 106 3.59 7.80 -10.21
CA LEU A 106 2.52 6.96 -9.69
C LEU A 106 2.18 7.47 -8.28
N LEU A 107 0.92 7.81 -8.04
CA LEU A 107 0.40 8.13 -6.73
C LEU A 107 -0.39 6.94 -6.20
N LEU A 108 -0.08 6.52 -4.99
CA LEU A 108 -0.81 5.48 -4.26
C LEU A 108 -1.35 6.10 -2.98
N GLU A 109 -2.66 6.04 -2.80
CA GLU A 109 -3.34 6.53 -1.61
C GLU A 109 -3.72 5.34 -0.75
N TYR A 110 -3.26 5.34 0.50
CA TYR A 110 -3.50 4.26 1.44
C TYR A 110 -4.22 4.78 2.68
N SER A 111 -5.22 4.03 3.12
CA SER A 111 -5.93 4.30 4.37
C SER A 111 -6.30 3.00 5.05
N GLY A 112 -6.36 3.00 6.38
CA GLY A 112 -6.78 1.85 7.16
C GLY A 112 -7.31 2.25 8.53
N SER A 113 -8.14 1.39 9.11
CA SER A 113 -8.71 1.59 10.44
C SER A 113 -8.85 0.27 11.18
N THR A 114 -8.78 0.35 12.52
CA THR A 114 -9.07 -0.75 13.45
C THR A 114 -10.54 -0.81 13.87
N ALA A 115 -11.42 -0.02 13.26
CA ALA A 115 -12.87 -0.10 13.43
C ALA A 115 -13.38 -1.50 13.03
N LYS A 116 -14.26 -2.10 13.83
CA LYS A 116 -15.04 -3.27 13.39
C LYS A 116 -16.02 -2.79 12.32
N LYS A 117 -15.96 -3.39 11.14
CA LYS A 117 -16.93 -3.17 10.07
C LYS A 117 -18.19 -4.02 10.30
#